data_AF-A0A0F0HKW2-F1
#
_entry.id   AF-A0A0F0HKW2-F1
#
_cell.length_a   1.000
_cell.length_b   1.000
_cell.length_c   1.000
_cell.angle_alpha   90.00
_cell.angle_beta   90.00
_cell.angle_gamma   90.00
#
_symmetry.space_group_name_H-M   'P 1'
#
loop_
_entity.id
_entity.type
_entity.pdbx_description
1 polymer ?
#
loop_
_entity_poly.entity_id
_entity_poly.type
_entity_poly.pdbx_seq_one_letter_code
_entity_poly.pdbx_strand_id
1 'polypeptide(L)'
;MSTWETLSAWGFTPEARPVDQIPDIPEDITDLTDHRLMELFGQYTAWTAYAAHRKAGAERAQRSAEQHLRYVTALASTRAVGERTVAGRKAAALADPEVQAAETEVADAADMAEAMAIVYENTRLKTQLISRELSRRIAQEPHENRSAKWGV
;
A
#
# COMPACT_ATOMS: atom_id res chain seq x y z
N MET A 1 7.10 -23.18 8.00
CA MET A 1 6.85 -22.68 6.64
C MET A 1 6.50 -21.21 6.73
N SER A 2 7.23 -20.37 6.01
CA SER A 2 6.91 -18.94 5.82
C SER A 2 5.61 -18.79 5.03
N THR A 3 4.85 -17.72 5.25
CA THR A 3 3.61 -17.42 4.50
C THR A 3 3.83 -17.45 2.99
N TRP A 4 5.00 -17.00 2.52
CA TRP A 4 5.34 -16.99 1.10
C TRP A 4 5.64 -18.37 0.53
N GLU A 5 6.14 -19.32 1.32
CA GLU A 5 6.34 -20.70 0.87
C GLU A 5 5.00 -21.38 0.55
N THR A 6 3.99 -21.14 1.39
CA THR A 6 2.62 -21.62 1.15
C THR A 6 2.01 -20.96 -0.09
N LEU A 7 2.16 -19.65 -0.24
CA LEU A 7 1.61 -18.91 -1.38
C LEU A 7 2.28 -19.32 -2.70
N SER A 8 3.59 -19.54 -2.70
CA SER A 8 4.30 -20.04 -3.87
C SER A 8 3.88 -21.46 -4.24
N ALA A 9 3.58 -22.32 -3.28
CA ALA A 9 3.01 -23.64 -3.55
C ALA A 9 1.62 -23.57 -4.22
N TRP A 10 0.89 -22.46 -4.04
CA TRP A 10 -0.39 -22.18 -4.71
C TRP A 10 -0.23 -21.42 -6.04
N GLY A 11 1.01 -21.17 -6.49
CA GLY A 11 1.30 -20.47 -7.74
C GLY A 11 1.28 -18.95 -7.64
N PHE A 12 1.20 -18.38 -6.43
CA PHE A 12 1.33 -16.94 -6.24
C PHE A 12 2.79 -16.53 -6.10
N THR A 13 3.14 -15.43 -6.77
CA THR A 13 4.45 -14.80 -6.63
C THR A 13 4.28 -13.41 -6.00
N PRO A 14 5.23 -12.94 -5.18
CA PRO A 14 5.20 -11.57 -4.71
C PRO A 14 5.25 -10.62 -5.91
N GLU A 15 4.41 -9.58 -5.88
CA GLU A 15 4.45 -8.57 -6.94
C GLU A 15 5.83 -7.92 -6.99
N ALA A 16 6.49 -8.07 -8.14
CA ALA A 16 7.77 -7.45 -8.40
C ALA A 16 7.58 -5.94 -8.55
N ARG A 17 8.60 -5.17 -8.15
CA ARG A 17 8.61 -3.73 -8.44
C ARG A 17 8.53 -3.55 -9.96
N PRO A 18 7.59 -2.76 -10.48
CA PRO A 18 7.60 -2.38 -11.90
C PRO A 18 8.93 -1.70 -12.27
N VAL A 19 9.38 -1.89 -13.51
CA VAL A 19 10.75 -1.55 -13.96
C VAL A 19 11.10 -0.06 -13.76
N ASP A 20 10.12 0.83 -13.93
CA ASP A 20 10.34 2.27 -13.96
C ASP A 20 9.90 2.98 -12.66
N GLN A 21 9.56 4.26 -12.76
CA GLN A 21 8.89 5.03 -11.72
C GLN A 21 7.37 5.01 -11.98
N ILE A 22 6.58 5.48 -11.01
CA ILE A 22 5.15 5.69 -11.23
C ILE A 22 5.01 6.71 -12.38
N PRO A 23 4.36 6.36 -13.49
CA PRO A 23 4.30 7.23 -14.67
C PRO A 23 3.46 8.47 -14.36
N ASP A 24 3.82 9.62 -14.91
CA ASP A 24 3.00 10.82 -14.75
C ASP A 24 1.75 10.77 -15.64
N ILE A 25 0.66 11.41 -15.19
CA ILE A 25 -0.55 11.58 -16.00
C ILE A 25 -0.70 13.06 -16.28
N PRO A 26 -0.88 13.48 -17.55
CA PRO A 26 -1.13 14.87 -17.88
C PRO A 26 -2.42 15.37 -17.22
N GLU A 27 -2.50 16.70 -17.02
CA GLU A 27 -3.67 17.33 -16.43
C GLU A 27 -4.95 17.05 -17.23
N ASP A 28 -4.85 17.07 -18.57
CA ASP A 28 -5.90 16.63 -19.47
C ASP A 28 -5.60 15.23 -20.05
N ILE A 29 -6.35 14.24 -19.58
CA ILE A 29 -6.26 12.84 -20.05
C ILE A 29 -6.88 12.65 -21.44
N THR A 30 -7.73 13.58 -21.90
CA THR A 30 -8.45 13.45 -23.18
C THR A 30 -7.54 13.68 -24.39
N ASP A 31 -6.43 14.38 -24.21
CA ASP A 31 -5.41 14.60 -25.24
C ASP A 31 -4.57 13.34 -25.55
N LEU A 32 -4.64 12.32 -24.70
CA LEU A 32 -3.88 11.09 -24.90
C LEU A 32 -4.51 10.25 -26.02
N THR A 33 -3.68 9.48 -26.73
CA THR A 33 -4.16 8.46 -27.67
C THR A 33 -4.65 7.22 -26.94
N ASP A 34 -5.53 6.42 -27.56
CA ASP A 34 -6.02 5.16 -26.99
C ASP A 34 -4.90 4.20 -26.64
N HIS A 35 -3.91 4.11 -27.54
CA HIS A 35 -2.70 3.32 -27.30
C HIS A 35 -2.00 3.76 -26.02
N ARG A 36 -1.80 5.07 -25.84
CA ARG A 36 -1.14 5.60 -24.65
C ARG A 36 -1.96 5.40 -23.38
N LEU A 37 -3.28 5.49 -23.47
CA LEU A 37 -4.18 5.20 -22.35
C LEU A 37 -4.12 3.72 -21.95
N MET A 38 -4.08 2.79 -22.90
CA MET A 38 -3.92 1.36 -22.62
C MET A 38 -2.57 1.05 -21.97
N GLU A 39 -1.47 1.66 -22.46
CA GLU A 39 -0.15 1.54 -21.83
C GLU A 39 -0.18 2.03 -20.39
N LEU A 40 -0.68 3.25 -20.16
CA LEU A 40 -0.77 3.83 -18.82
C LEU A 40 -1.67 2.98 -17.92
N PHE A 41 -2.77 2.44 -18.43
CA PHE A 41 -3.65 1.56 -17.69
C PHE A 41 -2.91 0.31 -17.19
N GLY A 42 -2.13 -0.35 -18.06
CA GLY A 42 -1.31 -1.50 -17.68
C GLY A 42 -0.25 -1.15 -16.64
N GLN A 43 0.46 -0.04 -16.83
CA GLN A 43 1.48 0.44 -15.90
C GLN A 43 0.89 0.77 -14.53
N TYR A 44 -0.21 1.51 -14.48
CA TYR A 44 -0.89 1.86 -13.23
C TYR A 44 -1.48 0.64 -12.53
N THR A 45 -2.01 -0.33 -13.28
CA THR A 45 -2.48 -1.60 -12.70
C THR A 45 -1.34 -2.35 -12.00
N ALA A 46 -0.18 -2.47 -12.64
CA ALA A 46 1.01 -3.10 -12.03
C ALA A 46 1.49 -2.32 -10.78
N TRP A 47 1.51 -1.00 -10.86
CA TRP A 47 1.86 -0.15 -9.71
C TRP A 47 0.88 -0.26 -8.55
N THR A 48 -0.43 -0.35 -8.82
CA THR A 48 -1.44 -0.54 -7.78
C THR A 48 -1.31 -1.91 -7.11
N ALA A 49 -1.05 -2.97 -7.87
CA ALA A 49 -0.80 -4.30 -7.31
C ALA A 49 0.46 -4.31 -6.41
N TYR A 50 1.56 -3.74 -6.92
CA TYR A 50 2.79 -3.61 -6.13
C TYR A 50 2.59 -2.75 -4.87
N ALA A 51 1.93 -1.60 -4.98
CA ALA A 51 1.63 -0.72 -3.85
C ALA A 51 0.74 -1.40 -2.81
N ALA A 52 -0.25 -2.20 -3.23
CA ALA A 52 -1.09 -2.98 -2.32
C ALA A 52 -0.26 -3.99 -1.52
N HIS A 53 0.64 -4.71 -2.18
CA HIS A 53 1.54 -5.65 -1.52
C HIS A 53 2.47 -4.94 -0.51
N ARG A 54 3.08 -3.82 -0.91
CA ARG A 54 3.94 -3.02 -0.03
C ARG A 54 3.20 -2.41 1.15
N LYS A 55 1.96 -1.94 0.95
CA LYS A 55 1.08 -1.46 2.02
C LYS A 55 0.78 -2.54 3.04
N ALA A 56 0.40 -3.73 2.59
CA ALA A 56 0.15 -4.87 3.49
C ALA A 56 1.40 -5.27 4.30
N GLY A 57 2.59 -5.13 3.69
CA GLY A 57 3.87 -5.29 4.38
C GLY A 57 4.08 -4.24 5.49
N ALA A 58 3.86 -2.97 5.18
CA ALA A 58 3.99 -1.87 6.13
C ALA A 58 3.00 -1.99 7.32
N GLU A 59 1.73 -2.32 7.06
CA GLU A 59 0.73 -2.57 8.11
C GLU A 59 1.07 -3.76 9.01
N ARG A 60 1.79 -4.75 8.47
CA ARG A 60 2.30 -5.87 9.27
C ARG A 60 3.47 -5.41 10.14
N ALA A 61 4.38 -4.63 9.59
CA ALA A 61 5.51 -4.08 10.33
C ALA A 61 5.03 -3.20 11.48
N GLN A 62 4.07 -2.30 11.24
CA GLN A 62 3.44 -1.47 12.27
C GLN A 62 2.85 -2.32 13.40
N ARG A 63 2.02 -3.32 13.08
CA ARG A 63 1.45 -4.21 14.09
C ARG A 63 2.52 -4.98 14.87
N SER A 64 3.63 -5.34 14.22
CA SER A 64 4.75 -6.00 14.87
C SER A 64 5.46 -5.05 15.84
N ALA A 65 5.73 -3.82 15.44
CA ALA A 65 6.33 -2.78 16.29
C ALA A 65 5.43 -2.47 17.50
N GLU A 66 4.11 -2.36 17.30
CA GLU A 66 3.16 -2.15 18.41
C GLU A 66 3.19 -3.30 19.43
N GLN A 67 3.31 -4.54 18.95
CA GLN A 67 3.46 -5.72 19.82
C GLN A 67 4.80 -5.70 20.55
N HIS A 68 5.87 -5.31 19.86
CA HIS A 68 7.19 -5.18 20.45
C HIS A 68 7.22 -4.13 21.56
N LEU A 69 6.65 -2.94 21.32
CA LEU A 69 6.52 -1.89 22.33
C LEU A 69 5.76 -2.38 23.56
N ARG A 70 4.64 -3.09 23.37
CA ARG A 70 3.88 -3.67 24.50
C ARG A 70 4.72 -4.66 25.32
N TYR A 71 5.50 -5.50 24.64
CA TYR A 71 6.39 -6.46 25.28
C TYR A 71 7.50 -5.76 26.08
N VAL A 72 8.20 -4.81 25.47
CA VAL A 72 9.31 -4.08 26.11
C VAL A 72 8.78 -3.22 27.27
N THR A 73 7.64 -2.57 27.13
CA THR A 73 6.99 -1.80 28.21
C THR A 73 6.64 -2.70 29.41
N ALA A 74 6.13 -3.91 29.16
CA ALA A 74 5.86 -4.87 30.21
C ALA A 74 7.15 -5.31 30.90
N LEU A 75 8.22 -5.59 30.14
CA LEU A 75 9.52 -5.97 30.67
C LEU A 75 10.14 -4.84 31.52
N ALA A 76 10.14 -3.60 31.03
CA ALA A 76 10.60 -2.42 31.76
C ALA A 76 9.82 -2.24 33.08
N SER A 77 8.50 -2.46 33.06
CA SER A 77 7.67 -2.43 34.27
C SER A 77 8.06 -3.49 35.30
N THR A 78 8.51 -4.67 34.86
CA THR A 78 9.04 -5.69 35.78
C THR A 78 10.41 -5.34 36.34
N ARG A 79 11.22 -4.53 35.65
CA ARG A 79 12.53 -4.07 36.12
C ARG A 79 12.42 -2.92 37.13
N ALA A 80 11.33 -2.14 37.07
CA ALA A 80 11.06 -1.00 37.94
C ALA A 80 10.66 -1.35 39.39
N VAL A 81 10.99 -2.55 39.91
CA VAL A 81 10.57 -3.04 41.24
C VAL A 81 11.04 -2.13 42.38
N GLY A 82 12.13 -1.39 42.19
CA GLY A 82 12.69 -0.46 43.17
C GLY A 82 11.78 0.73 43.53
N GLU A 83 10.78 1.03 42.69
CA GLU A 83 9.86 2.14 42.93
C GLU A 83 8.74 1.77 43.89
N ARG A 84 8.48 2.65 44.87
CA ARG A 84 7.53 2.42 45.96
C ARG A 84 6.09 2.71 45.60
N THR A 85 5.86 3.55 44.60
CA THR A 85 4.52 3.94 44.16
C THR A 85 4.23 3.39 42.77
N VAL A 86 2.96 3.08 42.48
CA VAL A 86 2.52 2.64 41.16
C VAL A 86 2.84 3.70 40.08
N ALA A 87 2.68 4.98 40.43
CA ALA A 87 3.03 6.09 39.55
C ALA A 87 4.54 6.16 39.27
N GLY A 88 5.39 5.99 40.29
CA GLY A 88 6.84 5.93 40.15
C GLY A 88 7.30 4.77 39.27
N ARG A 89 6.71 3.58 39.46
CA ARG A 89 6.98 2.41 38.60
C ARG A 89 6.67 2.66 37.14
N LYS A 90 5.51 3.28 36.86
CA LYS A 90 5.10 3.61 35.49
C LYS A 90 6.03 4.65 34.86
N ALA A 91 6.41 5.68 35.61
CA ALA A 91 7.35 6.70 35.14
C ALA A 91 8.75 6.11 34.86
N ALA A 92 9.27 5.26 35.76
CA ALA A 92 10.54 4.59 35.58
C ALA A 92 10.54 3.63 34.37
N ALA A 93 9.44 2.91 34.14
CA ALA A 93 9.30 2.04 32.98
C ALA A 93 9.25 2.82 31.66
N LEU A 94 8.58 3.97 31.62
CA LEU A 94 8.53 4.84 30.43
C LEU A 94 9.86 5.57 30.18
N ALA A 95 10.69 5.74 31.21
CA ALA A 95 12.02 6.30 31.09
C ALA A 95 13.07 5.27 30.60
N ASP A 96 12.69 3.99 30.46
CA ASP A 96 13.59 2.95 29.95
C ASP A 96 13.96 3.25 28.47
N PRO A 97 15.26 3.33 28.13
CA PRO A 97 15.70 3.60 26.77
C PRO A 97 15.18 2.59 25.73
N GLU A 98 14.95 1.32 26.13
CA GLU A 98 14.40 0.30 25.24
C GLU A 98 12.93 0.61 24.89
N VAL A 99 12.17 1.17 25.84
CA VAL A 99 10.79 1.61 25.60
C VAL A 99 10.76 2.81 24.65
N GLN A 100 11.63 3.80 24.86
CA GLN A 100 11.70 4.98 23.99
C GLN A 100 12.12 4.63 22.55
N ALA A 101 13.06 3.68 22.40
CA ALA A 101 13.44 3.17 21.09
C ALA A 101 12.27 2.45 20.40
N ALA A 102 11.53 1.60 21.12
CA ALA A 102 10.37 0.92 20.59
C ALA A 102 9.20 1.88 20.25
N GLU A 103 9.02 2.97 21.00
CA GLU A 103 8.05 4.03 20.65
C GLU A 103 8.41 4.71 19.32
N THR A 104 9.69 4.97 19.11
CA THR A 104 10.19 5.54 17.85
C THR A 104 9.96 4.58 16.68
N GLU A 105 10.25 3.29 16.86
CA GLU A 105 10.00 2.26 15.85
C GLU A 105 8.51 2.16 15.47
N VAL A 106 7.61 2.28 16.46
CA VAL A 106 6.16 2.32 16.21
C VAL A 106 5.77 3.53 15.38
N ALA A 107 6.30 4.72 15.71
CA ALA A 107 6.04 5.93 14.96
C ALA A 107 6.51 5.81 13.50
N ASP A 108 7.76 5.39 13.27
CA ASP A 108 8.32 5.20 11.94
C ASP A 108 7.53 4.18 11.12
N ALA A 109 7.09 3.09 11.75
CA ALA A 109 6.30 2.06 11.09
C ALA A 109 4.87 2.55 10.75
N ALA A 110 4.27 3.38 11.59
CA ALA A 110 2.98 4.01 11.33
C ALA A 110 3.07 5.00 10.16
N ASP A 111 4.08 5.86 10.15
CA ASP A 111 4.35 6.81 9.07
C ASP A 111 4.52 6.09 7.72
N MET A 112 5.28 4.98 7.71
CA MET A 112 5.45 4.16 6.51
C MET A 112 4.13 3.51 6.05
N ALA A 113 3.31 3.01 6.98
CA ALA A 113 2.02 2.41 6.66
C ALA A 113 1.06 3.43 6.06
N GLU A 114 1.00 4.64 6.62
CA GLU A 114 0.21 5.76 6.10
C GLU A 114 0.70 6.20 4.72
N ALA A 115 2.01 6.42 4.55
CA ALA A 115 2.60 6.79 3.28
C ALA A 115 2.26 5.77 2.18
N MET A 116 2.36 4.48 2.49
CA MET A 116 2.01 3.42 1.53
C MET A 116 0.50 3.35 1.26
N ALA A 117 -0.34 3.67 2.23
CA ALA A 117 -1.79 3.79 2.02
C ALA A 117 -2.13 4.89 1.01
N ILE A 118 -1.48 6.05 1.14
CA ILE A 118 -1.64 7.17 0.20
C ILE A 118 -1.17 6.78 -1.20
N VAL A 119 -0.01 6.15 -1.34
CA VAL A 119 0.52 5.71 -2.64
C VAL A 119 -0.42 4.70 -3.32
N TYR A 120 -0.89 3.71 -2.55
CA TYR A 120 -1.86 2.73 -3.06
C TYR A 120 -3.13 3.42 -3.55
N GLU A 121 -3.69 4.31 -2.74
CA GLU A 121 -4.94 4.99 -3.09
C GLU A 121 -4.79 5.89 -4.32
N ASN A 122 -3.69 6.64 -4.41
CA ASN A 122 -3.41 7.49 -5.57
C ASN A 122 -3.27 6.69 -6.87
N THR A 123 -2.51 5.58 -6.85
CA THR A 123 -2.37 4.72 -8.04
C THR A 123 -3.69 4.06 -8.42
N ARG A 124 -4.49 3.66 -7.43
CA ARG A 124 -5.83 3.08 -7.63
C ARG A 124 -6.78 4.09 -8.29
N LEU A 125 -6.84 5.32 -7.79
CA LEU A 125 -7.70 6.38 -8.34
C LEU A 125 -7.31 6.73 -9.78
N LYS A 126 -6.00 6.81 -10.06
CA LYS A 126 -5.47 7.03 -11.41
C LYS A 126 -5.79 5.89 -12.37
N THR A 127 -5.70 4.64 -11.91
CA THR A 127 -6.17 3.47 -12.68
C THR A 127 -7.65 3.58 -13.04
N GLN A 128 -8.49 4.03 -12.09
CA GLN A 128 -9.93 4.23 -12.32
C GLN A 128 -10.22 5.36 -13.30
N LEU A 129 -9.47 6.47 -13.23
CA LEU A 129 -9.59 7.57 -14.18
C LEU A 129 -9.32 7.10 -15.61
N ILE A 130 -8.20 6.39 -15.83
CA ILE A 130 -7.83 5.87 -17.15
C ILE A 130 -8.86 4.86 -17.65
N SER A 131 -9.33 3.96 -16.79
CA SER A 131 -10.36 2.97 -17.15
C SER A 131 -11.68 3.61 -17.60
N ARG A 132 -12.10 4.68 -16.91
CA ARG A 132 -13.31 5.45 -17.27
C ARG A 132 -13.14 6.15 -18.61
N GLU A 133 -11.96 6.73 -18.85
CA GLU A 133 -11.64 7.38 -20.13
C GLU A 133 -11.71 6.39 -21.30
N LEU A 134 -11.05 5.24 -21.16
CA LEU A 134 -11.09 4.17 -22.17
C LEU A 134 -12.54 3.72 -22.44
N SER A 135 -13.32 3.50 -21.38
CA SER A 135 -14.73 3.13 -21.49
C SER A 135 -15.57 4.19 -22.21
N ARG A 136 -15.30 5.49 -21.95
CA ARG A 136 -15.98 6.60 -22.61
C ARG A 136 -15.72 6.60 -24.12
N ARG A 137 -14.48 6.34 -24.53
CA ARG A 137 -14.11 6.31 -25.96
C ARG A 137 -14.75 5.15 -26.69
N ILE A 138 -14.74 3.95 -26.08
CA ILE A 138 -15.44 2.78 -26.63
C ILE A 138 -16.94 3.05 -26.82
N ALA A 139 -17.58 3.78 -25.90
CA ALA A 139 -18.98 4.15 -26.04
C ALA A 139 -19.25 5.22 -27.11
N GLN A 140 -18.24 6.00 -27.50
CA GLN A 140 -18.33 7.03 -28.54
C GLN A 140 -17.97 6.53 -29.94
N GLU A 141 -17.22 5.42 -30.06
CA GLU A 141 -17.02 4.77 -31.34
C GLU A 141 -18.40 4.36 -31.91
N PRO A 142 -18.71 4.71 -33.18
CA PRO A 142 -19.93 4.26 -33.79
C PRO A 142 -19.92 2.73 -33.79
N HIS A 143 -20.87 2.13 -33.07
CA HIS A 143 -21.12 0.70 -33.20
C HIS A 143 -21.36 0.41 -34.69
N GLU A 144 -20.40 -0.24 -35.34
CA GLU A 144 -20.64 -0.87 -36.64
C GLU A 144 -21.68 -1.97 -36.42
N ASN A 145 -22.96 -1.59 -36.46
CA ASN A 145 -24.04 -2.53 -36.52
C ASN A 145 -23.84 -3.35 -37.79
N ARG A 146 -23.88 -4.68 -37.70
CA ARG A 146 -23.83 -5.57 -38.87
C ARG A 146 -24.89 -5.25 -39.93
N SER A 147 -25.92 -4.45 -39.61
CA SER A 147 -26.88 -3.90 -40.55
C SER A 147 -26.30 -2.85 -41.52
N ALA A 148 -25.19 -2.18 -41.18
CA ALA A 148 -24.52 -1.23 -42.06
C ALA A 148 -23.70 -1.91 -43.17
N LYS A 149 -23.26 -3.16 -42.96
CA LYS A 149 -22.44 -3.92 -43.92
C LYS A 149 -23.25 -4.57 -45.06
N TRP A 150 -24.57 -4.69 -44.88
CA TRP A 150 -25.49 -5.28 -45.86
C TRP A 150 -26.77 -4.45 -46.04
N GLY A 151 -26.68 -3.12 -45.90
CA GLY A 151 -27.84 -2.24 -46.03
C GLY A 151 -28.49 -2.36 -47.41
N VAL A 152 -29.61 -3.09 -47.44
CA VAL A 152 -30.75 -2.89 -48.35
C VAL A 152 -31.60 -1.77 -47.75
#